data_AF-A0A1Q3WDA8-F1
#
_entry.id   AF-A0A1Q3WDA8-F1
#
_cell.length_a   1.000
_cell.length_b   1.000
_cell.length_c   1.000
_cell.angle_alpha   90.00
_cell.angle_beta   90.00
_cell.angle_gamma   90.00
#
_symmetry.space_group_name_H-M   'P 1'
#
loop_
_entity.id
_entity.type
_entity.pdbx_description
1 polymer ?
#
loop_
_entity_poly.entity_id
_entity_poly.type
_entity_poly.pdbx_seq_one_letter_code
_entity_poly.pdbx_strand_id
1 'polypeptide(L)'
;MEFDELQKIWDSQNQRPMYMINEDALHNRIHTKKAKASHITNASEWLLMVVNAGAGCVLFGLTASKAGSTIFMYLLAGWMLITALAVLVSRIRRLQRENRFDRSLVGELDHAIAMTTYQVRLSQLMRWNNLPIALLIIAGLLEGGKPLWFAFALVIFFILVNFASGWEHRFYQSRKLELETLQRKLQQG
;
A
#
# COMPACT_ATOMS: atom_id res chain seq x y z
N MET A 1 15.28 2.26 -18.12
CA MET A 1 14.59 2.65 -19.37
C MET A 1 13.90 4.01 -19.32
N GLU A 2 13.51 4.57 -18.15
CA GLU A 2 12.90 5.93 -18.14
C GLU A 2 13.87 7.10 -18.37
N PHE A 3 15.17 6.91 -18.14
CA PHE A 3 16.17 7.98 -18.32
C PHE A 3 16.56 8.17 -19.78
N ASP A 4 16.65 7.09 -20.56
CA ASP A 4 16.92 7.18 -22.01
C ASP A 4 15.75 7.83 -22.74
N GLU A 5 14.50 7.63 -22.30
CA GLU A 5 13.35 8.36 -22.85
C GLU A 5 13.36 9.84 -22.46
N LEU A 6 13.77 10.17 -21.24
CA LEU A 6 13.98 11.57 -20.82
C LEU A 6 15.11 12.22 -21.64
N GLN A 7 16.19 11.49 -21.90
CA GLN A 7 17.31 11.95 -22.71
C GLN A 7 16.96 12.04 -24.20
N LYS A 8 16.09 11.17 -24.70
CA LYS A 8 15.62 11.17 -26.09
C LYS A 8 14.60 12.27 -26.36
N ILE A 9 13.74 12.58 -25.38
CA ILE A 9 12.85 13.76 -25.42
C ILE A 9 13.71 15.03 -25.35
N TRP A 10 14.74 15.05 -24.49
CA TRP A 10 15.74 16.11 -24.38
C TRP A 10 16.52 16.36 -25.68
N ASP A 11 17.00 15.30 -26.33
CA ASP A 11 17.75 15.39 -27.60
C ASP A 11 16.84 15.79 -28.78
N SER A 12 15.56 15.39 -28.76
CA SER A 12 14.61 15.70 -29.84
C SER A 12 14.08 17.14 -29.84
N GLN A 13 14.22 17.89 -28.74
CA GLN A 13 13.62 19.21 -28.58
C GLN A 13 14.60 20.41 -28.60
N ASN A 14 15.92 20.18 -28.71
CA ASN A 14 16.92 21.23 -28.48
C ASN A 14 17.40 21.99 -29.73
N GLN A 15 16.53 22.88 -30.25
CA GLN A 15 16.94 24.13 -30.91
C GLN A 15 16.56 25.38 -30.09
N ARG A 16 16.44 25.26 -28.75
CA ARG A 16 16.15 26.41 -27.86
C ARG A 16 17.12 26.44 -26.66
N PRO A 17 17.44 27.63 -26.12
CA PRO A 17 18.59 27.84 -25.24
C PRO A 17 18.53 27.07 -23.93
N MET A 18 19.72 26.57 -23.57
CA MET A 18 20.12 25.52 -22.63
C MET A 18 19.69 25.63 -21.14
N TYR A 19 18.95 26.66 -20.73
CA TYR A 19 18.80 27.03 -19.32
C TYR A 19 17.36 27.28 -18.81
N MET A 20 16.33 26.93 -19.57
CA MET A 20 14.98 26.82 -18.99
C MET A 20 14.72 25.36 -18.65
N ILE A 21 14.98 24.98 -17.38
CA ILE A 21 14.31 23.83 -16.78
C ILE A 21 12.82 24.06 -17.04
N ASN A 22 12.20 23.16 -17.80
CA ASN A 22 10.78 23.26 -18.11
C ASN A 22 10.01 22.86 -16.84
N GLU A 23 9.90 23.80 -15.91
CA GLU A 23 9.24 23.66 -14.61
C GLU A 23 7.84 23.08 -14.78
N ASP A 24 7.12 23.49 -15.82
CA ASP A 24 5.78 22.99 -16.14
C ASP A 24 5.79 21.48 -16.48
N ALA A 25 6.77 21.02 -17.27
CA ALA A 25 6.90 19.61 -17.62
C ALA A 25 7.28 18.75 -16.40
N LEU A 26 8.16 19.27 -15.53
CA LEU A 26 8.54 18.61 -14.28
C LEU A 26 7.36 18.55 -13.31
N HIS A 27 6.64 19.65 -13.17
CA HIS A 27 5.46 19.80 -12.31
C HIS A 27 4.34 18.84 -12.74
N ASN A 28 4.04 18.76 -14.05
CA ASN A 28 3.07 17.79 -14.57
C ASN A 28 3.47 16.33 -14.32
N ARG A 29 4.77 16.00 -14.40
CA ARG A 29 5.26 14.64 -14.14
C ARG A 29 5.20 14.27 -12.66
N ILE A 30 5.48 15.23 -11.77
CA ILE A 30 5.29 15.07 -10.32
C ILE A 30 3.81 14.89 -10.00
N HIS A 31 2.94 15.74 -10.57
CA HIS A 31 1.50 15.68 -10.36
C HIS A 31 0.89 14.36 -10.83
N THR A 32 1.27 13.86 -12.01
CA THR A 32 0.82 12.56 -12.52
C THR A 32 1.34 11.38 -11.69
N LYS A 33 2.61 11.40 -11.25
CA LYS A 33 3.13 10.37 -10.32
C LYS A 33 2.40 10.38 -8.97
N LYS A 34 2.12 11.57 -8.42
CA LYS A 34 1.33 11.78 -7.19
C LYS A 34 -0.09 11.25 -7.35
N ALA A 35 -0.78 11.60 -8.43
CA ALA A 35 -2.15 11.15 -8.70
C ALA A 35 -2.22 9.61 -8.82
N LYS A 36 -1.27 8.99 -9.53
CA LYS A 36 -1.19 7.53 -9.67
C LYS A 36 -0.92 6.84 -8.32
N ALA A 37 0.01 7.36 -7.52
CA ALA A 37 0.29 6.83 -6.19
C ALA A 37 -0.92 6.98 -5.24
N SER A 38 -1.63 8.10 -5.34
CA SER A 38 -2.86 8.34 -4.56
C SER A 38 -3.97 7.38 -4.93
N HIS A 39 -4.25 7.18 -6.22
CA HIS A 39 -5.26 6.22 -6.68
C HIS A 39 -4.95 4.79 -6.22
N ILE A 40 -3.71 4.35 -6.36
CA ILE A 40 -3.30 3.01 -5.91
C ILE A 40 -3.46 2.89 -4.38
N THR A 41 -2.98 3.88 -3.63
CA THR A 41 -3.10 3.86 -2.16
C THR A 41 -4.56 3.83 -1.71
N ASN A 42 -5.42 4.64 -2.33
CA ASN A 42 -6.84 4.72 -2.00
C ASN A 42 -7.56 3.40 -2.35
N ALA A 43 -7.20 2.75 -3.46
CA ALA A 43 -7.72 1.43 -3.83
C ALA A 43 -7.26 0.34 -2.84
N SER A 44 -5.97 0.30 -2.48
CA SER A 44 -5.43 -0.68 -1.52
C SER A 44 -6.03 -0.50 -0.11
N GLU A 45 -6.21 0.75 0.35
CA GLU A 45 -6.89 1.07 1.61
C GLU A 45 -8.35 0.58 1.61
N TRP A 46 -9.09 0.88 0.54
CA TRP A 46 -10.48 0.43 0.40
C TRP A 46 -10.60 -1.09 0.36
N LEU A 47 -9.74 -1.76 -0.41
CA LEU A 47 -9.69 -3.21 -0.48
C LEU A 47 -9.45 -3.82 0.89
N LEU A 48 -8.45 -3.34 1.63
CA LEU A 48 -8.14 -3.81 2.99
C LEU A 48 -9.33 -3.66 3.94
N MET A 49 -9.94 -2.48 3.96
CA MET A 49 -11.06 -2.20 4.85
C MET A 49 -12.25 -3.10 4.51
N VAL A 50 -12.63 -3.21 3.24
CA VAL A 50 -13.78 -4.02 2.81
C VAL A 50 -13.56 -5.50 3.07
N VAL A 51 -12.37 -6.01 2.74
CA VAL A 51 -12.06 -7.43 2.95
C VAL A 51 -12.01 -7.77 4.43
N ASN A 52 -11.31 -6.97 5.25
CA ASN A 52 -11.20 -7.27 6.68
C ASN A 52 -12.50 -7.01 7.44
N ALA A 53 -13.22 -5.93 7.15
CA ALA A 53 -14.50 -5.66 7.79
C ALA A 53 -15.57 -6.69 7.35
N GLY A 54 -15.64 -6.98 6.06
CA GLY A 54 -16.59 -7.97 5.52
C GLY A 54 -16.32 -9.37 6.07
N ALA A 55 -15.08 -9.86 5.98
CA ALA A 55 -14.72 -11.16 6.51
C ALA A 55 -14.86 -11.22 8.04
N GLY A 56 -14.46 -10.17 8.76
CA GLY A 56 -14.62 -10.07 10.21
C GLY A 56 -16.09 -10.13 10.65
N CYS A 57 -16.98 -9.38 9.99
CA CYS A 57 -18.42 -9.41 10.26
C CYS A 57 -19.06 -10.77 9.94
N VAL A 58 -18.72 -11.36 8.79
CA VAL A 58 -19.24 -12.68 8.39
C VAL A 58 -18.77 -13.75 9.38
N LEU A 59 -17.49 -13.77 9.72
CA LEU A 59 -16.95 -14.70 10.71
C LEU A 59 -17.63 -14.49 12.06
N PHE A 60 -17.76 -13.27 12.53
CA PHE A 60 -18.44 -12.99 13.80
C PHE A 60 -19.89 -13.51 13.82
N GLY A 61 -20.67 -13.28 12.75
CA GLY A 61 -22.05 -13.77 12.64
C GLY A 61 -22.17 -15.30 12.55
N LEU A 62 -21.29 -15.95 11.79
CA LEU A 62 -21.24 -17.42 11.69
C LEU A 62 -20.82 -18.07 13.01
N THR A 63 -19.91 -17.43 13.72
CA THR A 63 -19.35 -17.91 14.98
C THR A 63 -20.36 -17.74 16.12
N ALA A 64 -21.13 -16.65 16.12
CA ALA A 64 -22.20 -16.40 17.10
C ALA A 64 -23.43 -17.31 16.91
N SER A 65 -23.68 -17.81 15.69
CA SER A 65 -24.86 -18.64 15.38
C SER A 65 -24.62 -20.15 15.53
N LYS A 66 -23.37 -20.63 15.56
CA LYS A 66 -23.04 -22.06 15.73
C LYS A 66 -22.46 -22.35 17.11
N ALA A 67 -23.11 -23.24 17.86
CA ALA A 67 -22.72 -23.67 19.21
C ALA A 67 -21.41 -24.50 19.31
N GLY A 68 -20.67 -24.69 18.20
CA GLY A 68 -19.41 -25.44 18.14
C GLY A 68 -18.22 -24.60 17.64
N SER A 69 -18.29 -23.28 17.83
CA SER A 69 -17.26 -22.37 17.32
C SER A 69 -15.98 -22.41 18.17
N THR A 70 -14.84 -22.54 17.51
CA THR A 70 -13.50 -22.48 18.12
C THR A 70 -13.13 -21.06 18.53
N ILE A 71 -12.46 -20.89 19.68
CA ILE A 71 -12.04 -19.57 20.20
C ILE A 71 -11.16 -18.80 19.21
N PHE A 72 -10.41 -19.52 18.37
CA PHE A 72 -9.59 -18.96 17.30
C PHE A 72 -10.40 -18.22 16.23
N MET A 73 -11.65 -18.61 15.95
CA MET A 73 -12.50 -17.90 14.99
C MET A 73 -12.98 -16.55 15.54
N TYR A 74 -13.26 -16.45 16.84
CA TYR A 74 -13.54 -15.16 17.50
C TYR A 74 -12.31 -14.25 17.50
N LEU A 75 -11.14 -14.79 17.82
CA LEU A 75 -9.88 -14.05 17.77
C LEU A 75 -9.56 -13.57 16.35
N LEU A 76 -9.78 -14.40 15.34
CA LEU A 76 -9.61 -14.04 13.94
C LEU A 76 -10.57 -12.92 13.52
N ALA A 77 -11.87 -13.06 13.84
CA ALA A 77 -12.86 -12.03 13.53
C ALA A 77 -12.52 -10.69 14.21
N GLY A 78 -12.15 -10.73 15.49
CA GLY A 78 -11.70 -9.54 16.23
C GLY A 78 -10.45 -8.92 15.63
N TRP A 79 -9.46 -9.72 15.28
CA TRP A 79 -8.23 -9.26 14.64
C TRP A 79 -8.52 -8.57 13.29
N MET A 80 -9.35 -9.18 12.44
CA MET A 80 -9.74 -8.59 11.16
C MET A 80 -10.45 -7.24 11.36
N LEU A 81 -11.39 -7.13 12.30
CA LEU A 81 -12.04 -5.86 12.59
C LEU A 81 -11.07 -4.79 13.14
N ILE A 82 -10.16 -5.16 14.02
CA ILE A 82 -9.11 -4.27 14.55
C ILE A 82 -8.24 -3.75 13.40
N THR A 83 -7.85 -4.61 12.46
CA THR A 83 -7.01 -4.20 11.33
C THR A 83 -7.75 -3.27 10.37
N ALA A 84 -9.04 -3.50 10.12
CA ALA A 84 -9.88 -2.59 9.35
C ALA A 84 -9.96 -1.21 10.01
N LEU A 85 -10.17 -1.15 11.33
CA LEU A 85 -10.18 0.10 12.10
C LEU A 85 -8.83 0.80 12.06
N ALA A 86 -7.72 0.06 12.21
CA ALA A 86 -6.38 0.63 12.15
C ALA A 86 -6.09 1.30 10.79
N VAL A 87 -6.51 0.67 9.68
CA VAL A 87 -6.41 1.24 8.33
C VAL A 87 -7.30 2.46 8.16
N LEU A 88 -8.51 2.46 8.75
CA LEU A 88 -9.40 3.62 8.73
C LEU A 88 -8.78 4.81 9.48
N VAL A 89 -8.20 4.58 10.66
CA VAL A 89 -7.49 5.63 11.41
C VAL A 89 -6.28 6.14 10.64
N SER A 90 -5.51 5.26 9.99
CA SER A 90 -4.36 5.68 9.18
C SER A 90 -4.79 6.53 7.98
N ARG A 91 -5.91 6.18 7.35
CA ARG A 91 -6.52 6.97 6.27
C ARG A 91 -6.96 8.36 6.73
N ILE A 92 -7.63 8.47 7.88
CA ILE A 92 -8.04 9.77 8.44
C ILE A 92 -6.81 10.64 8.71
N ARG A 93 -5.77 10.07 9.34
CA ARG A 93 -4.51 10.78 9.60
C ARG A 93 -3.82 11.23 8.31
N ARG A 94 -3.92 10.46 7.22
CA ARG A 94 -3.39 10.82 5.89
C ARG A 94 -4.14 12.03 5.33
N LEU A 95 -5.47 11.99 5.29
CA LEU A 95 -6.30 13.09 4.78
C LEU A 95 -6.11 14.39 5.57
N GLN A 96 -5.91 14.30 6.89
CA GLN A 96 -5.62 15.47 7.72
C GLN A 96 -4.23 16.10 7.45
N ARG A 97 -3.25 15.30 7.01
CA ARG A 97 -1.91 15.81 6.65
C ARG A 97 -1.87 16.42 5.25
N GLU A 98 -2.71 15.95 4.34
CA GLU A 98 -2.81 16.44 2.96
C GLU A 98 -3.11 17.95 2.91
N ASN A 99 -3.88 18.49 3.87
CA ASN A 99 -4.21 19.91 3.98
C ASN A 99 -3.08 20.81 4.56
N ARG A 100 -1.93 20.25 4.94
CA ARG A 100 -0.82 21.02 5.55
C ARG A 100 0.33 21.34 4.60
N PHE A 101 0.29 20.82 3.38
CA PHE A 101 1.36 21.03 2.40
C PHE A 101 1.09 22.31 1.60
N ASP A 102 2.13 23.13 1.47
CA ASP A 102 2.08 24.35 0.69
C ASP A 102 2.04 24.03 -0.82
N ARG A 103 1.43 24.90 -1.64
CA ARG A 103 1.27 24.69 -3.10
C ARG A 103 2.55 25.01 -3.90
N SER A 104 3.68 25.20 -3.24
CA SER A 104 4.97 25.42 -3.88
C SER A 104 5.55 24.11 -4.43
N LEU A 105 6.41 24.19 -5.45
CA LEU A 105 7.11 23.02 -6.03
C LEU A 105 7.81 22.15 -4.98
N VAL A 106 8.44 22.79 -3.98
CA VAL A 106 9.09 22.09 -2.85
C VAL A 106 8.04 21.44 -1.94
N GLY A 107 6.93 22.12 -1.63
CA GLY A 107 5.83 21.58 -0.84
C GLY A 107 5.12 20.39 -1.51
N GLU A 108 4.99 20.40 -2.84
CA GLU A 108 4.45 19.28 -3.60
C GLU A 108 5.38 18.07 -3.66
N LEU A 109 6.69 18.31 -3.73
CA LEU A 109 7.69 17.26 -3.67
C LEU A 109 7.69 16.58 -2.29
N ASP A 110 7.64 17.37 -1.21
CA ASP A 110 7.51 16.87 0.15
C ASP A 110 6.20 16.09 0.34
N HIS A 111 5.11 16.56 -0.25
CA HIS A 111 3.85 15.82 -0.28
C HIS A 111 4.01 14.48 -0.99
N ALA A 112 4.68 14.42 -2.15
CA ALA A 112 4.90 13.19 -2.89
C ALA A 112 5.79 12.19 -2.11
N ILE A 113 6.80 12.68 -1.40
CA ILE A 113 7.67 11.87 -0.52
C ILE A 113 6.89 11.34 0.68
N ALA A 114 6.09 12.19 1.34
CA ALA A 114 5.25 11.78 2.46
C ALA A 114 4.23 10.71 2.03
N MET A 115 3.64 10.86 0.84
CA MET A 115 2.67 9.91 0.29
C MET A 115 3.31 8.57 -0.05
N THR A 116 4.45 8.56 -0.75
CA THR A 116 5.18 7.32 -1.05
C THR A 116 5.71 6.63 0.20
N THR A 117 6.11 7.39 1.23
CA THR A 117 6.49 6.84 2.54
C THR A 117 5.31 6.15 3.22
N TYR A 118 4.13 6.75 3.18
CA TYR A 118 2.91 6.13 3.69
C TYR A 118 2.58 4.84 2.95
N GLN A 119 2.70 4.82 1.62
CA GLN A 119 2.45 3.65 0.79
C GLN A 119 3.39 2.47 1.15
N VAL A 120 4.67 2.76 1.38
CA VAL A 120 5.64 1.75 1.85
C VAL A 120 5.26 1.21 3.23
N ARG A 121 4.88 2.07 4.17
CA ARG A 121 4.43 1.65 5.52
C ARG A 121 3.15 0.82 5.47
N LEU A 122 2.19 1.22 4.63
CA LEU A 122 0.93 0.49 4.45
C LEU A 122 1.18 -0.91 3.88
N SER A 123 2.04 -1.01 2.86
CA SER A 123 2.47 -2.30 2.30
C SER A 123 3.19 -3.17 3.33
N GLN A 124 4.04 -2.59 4.17
CA GLN A 124 4.68 -3.33 5.25
C GLN A 124 3.64 -3.83 6.28
N LEU A 125 2.68 -2.99 6.66
CA LEU A 125 1.61 -3.36 7.57
C LEU A 125 0.73 -4.48 6.99
N MET A 126 0.39 -4.44 5.71
CA MET A 126 -0.32 -5.52 5.01
C MET A 126 0.42 -6.85 5.12
N ARG A 127 1.73 -6.83 4.87
CA ARG A 127 2.56 -8.02 4.91
C ARG A 127 2.65 -8.61 6.31
N TRP A 128 2.83 -7.77 7.33
CA TRP A 128 2.83 -8.20 8.73
C TRP A 128 1.45 -8.67 9.19
N ASN A 129 0.36 -8.08 8.68
CA ASN A 129 -1.01 -8.49 9.01
C ASN A 129 -1.36 -9.88 8.47
N ASN A 130 -0.76 -10.28 7.35
CA ASN A 130 -1.04 -11.56 6.72
C ASN A 130 -0.60 -12.76 7.59
N LEU A 131 0.45 -12.59 8.40
CA LEU A 131 1.01 -13.64 9.26
C LEU A 131 0.07 -14.08 10.40
N PRO A 132 -0.42 -13.18 11.28
CA PRO A 132 -1.35 -13.57 12.35
C PRO A 132 -2.67 -14.10 11.78
N ILE A 133 -3.16 -13.56 10.66
CA ILE A 133 -4.36 -14.08 9.99
C ILE A 133 -4.13 -15.54 9.54
N ALA A 134 -3.01 -15.82 8.87
CA ALA A 134 -2.67 -17.19 8.44
C ALA A 134 -2.60 -18.15 9.63
N LEU A 135 -1.91 -17.75 10.70
CA LEU A 135 -1.73 -18.56 11.90
C LEU A 135 -3.07 -18.88 12.57
N LEU A 136 -3.93 -17.88 12.74
CA LEU A 136 -5.25 -18.05 13.35
C LEU A 136 -6.18 -18.93 12.52
N ILE A 137 -6.13 -18.82 11.18
CA ILE A 137 -6.92 -19.70 10.31
C ILE A 137 -6.44 -21.15 10.40
N ILE A 138 -5.13 -21.38 10.39
CA ILE A 138 -4.57 -22.74 10.54
C ILE A 138 -4.95 -23.32 11.91
N ALA A 139 -4.79 -22.56 12.99
CA ALA A 139 -5.17 -22.99 14.33
C ALA A 139 -6.67 -23.37 14.42
N GLY A 140 -7.56 -22.51 13.89
CA GLY A 140 -8.99 -22.81 13.85
C GLY A 140 -9.36 -24.00 12.96
N LEU A 141 -8.59 -24.25 11.89
CA LEU A 141 -8.81 -25.41 11.01
C LEU A 141 -8.42 -26.73 11.69
N LEU A 142 -7.32 -26.72 12.46
CA LEU A 142 -6.82 -27.87 13.22
C LEU A 142 -7.80 -28.27 14.33
N GLU A 143 -8.36 -27.31 15.07
CA GLU A 143 -9.40 -27.60 16.07
C GLU A 143 -10.72 -28.07 15.43
N GLY A 144 -11.06 -27.53 14.27
CA GLY A 144 -12.31 -27.86 13.56
C GLY A 144 -12.33 -29.25 12.89
N GLY A 145 -11.27 -30.06 13.04
CA GLY A 145 -11.20 -31.44 12.52
C GLY A 145 -11.32 -31.55 11.00
N LYS A 146 -11.07 -30.46 10.26
CA LYS A 146 -11.18 -30.44 8.79
C LYS A 146 -10.04 -31.22 8.12
N PRO A 147 -10.22 -31.66 6.86
CA PRO A 147 -9.19 -32.42 6.14
C PRO A 147 -7.89 -31.62 6.01
N LEU A 148 -6.75 -32.24 6.33
CA LEU A 148 -5.43 -31.61 6.29
C LEU A 148 -5.04 -31.03 4.92
N TRP A 149 -5.60 -31.55 3.82
CA TRP A 149 -5.39 -31.00 2.48
C TRP A 149 -5.87 -29.54 2.35
N PHE A 150 -6.96 -29.16 3.04
CA PHE A 150 -7.41 -27.77 3.07
C PHE A 150 -6.38 -26.86 3.76
N ALA A 151 -5.73 -27.32 4.84
CA ALA A 151 -4.65 -26.57 5.48
C ALA A 151 -3.48 -26.34 4.52
N PHE A 152 -3.11 -27.38 3.77
CA PHE A 152 -2.00 -27.31 2.81
C PHE A 152 -2.28 -26.32 1.67
N ALA A 153 -3.48 -26.38 1.08
CA ALA A 153 -3.92 -25.42 0.06
C ALA A 153 -3.92 -23.97 0.59
N LEU A 154 -4.34 -23.79 1.84
CA LEU A 154 -4.39 -22.48 2.49
C LEU A 154 -3.00 -21.92 2.78
N VAL A 155 -2.05 -22.75 3.22
CA VAL A 155 -0.64 -22.38 3.37
C VAL A 155 -0.04 -21.93 2.04
N ILE A 156 -0.27 -22.68 0.96
CA ILE A 156 0.20 -22.30 -0.39
C ILE A 156 -0.40 -20.96 -0.80
N PHE A 157 -1.68 -20.74 -0.57
CA PHE A 157 -2.34 -19.46 -0.83
C PHE A 157 -1.69 -18.31 -0.06
N PHE A 158 -1.42 -18.47 1.24
CA PHE A 158 -0.74 -17.45 2.05
C PHE A 158 0.69 -17.15 1.61
N ILE A 159 1.41 -18.15 1.10
CA ILE A 159 2.74 -17.99 0.50
C ILE A 159 2.65 -17.14 -0.77
N LEU A 160 1.71 -17.45 -1.66
CA LEU A 160 1.49 -16.68 -2.90
C LEU A 160 1.12 -15.22 -2.60
N VAL A 161 0.22 -14.99 -1.64
CA VAL A 161 -0.16 -13.65 -1.20
C VAL A 161 1.03 -12.90 -0.61
N ASN A 162 1.87 -13.55 0.19
CA ASN A 162 3.09 -12.94 0.72
C ASN A 162 4.09 -12.57 -0.39
N PHE A 163 4.22 -13.43 -1.41
CA PHE A 163 5.08 -13.17 -2.55
C PHE A 163 4.59 -11.96 -3.35
N ALA A 164 3.29 -11.91 -3.65
CA ALA A 164 2.66 -10.77 -4.34
C ALA A 164 2.83 -9.46 -3.53
N SER A 165 2.60 -9.52 -2.22
CA SER A 165 2.80 -8.37 -1.32
C SER A 165 4.26 -7.91 -1.26
N GLY A 166 5.22 -8.84 -1.30
CA GLY A 166 6.65 -8.54 -1.37
C GLY A 166 7.06 -7.86 -2.68
N TRP A 167 6.47 -8.28 -3.80
CA TRP A 167 6.69 -7.66 -5.10
C TRP A 167 6.13 -6.22 -5.14
N GLU A 168 4.91 -6.04 -4.63
CA GLU A 168 4.27 -4.74 -4.48
C GLU A 168 5.12 -3.79 -3.61
N HIS A 169 5.66 -4.28 -2.49
CA HIS A 169 6.52 -3.49 -1.59
C HIS A 169 7.80 -3.00 -2.29
N ARG A 170 8.48 -3.87 -3.05
CA ARG A 170 9.70 -3.52 -3.79
C ARG A 170 9.43 -2.43 -4.83
N PHE A 171 8.29 -2.52 -5.51
CA PHE A 171 7.88 -1.50 -6.48
C PHE A 171 7.67 -0.13 -5.81
N TYR A 172 7.03 -0.10 -4.64
CA TYR A 172 6.84 1.14 -3.88
C TYR A 172 8.15 1.73 -3.33
N GLN A 173 9.08 0.89 -2.86
CA GLN A 173 10.40 1.34 -2.45
C GLN A 173 11.19 1.97 -3.62
N SER A 174 11.17 1.34 -4.79
CA SER A 174 11.86 1.88 -5.98
C SER A 174 11.32 3.27 -6.35
N ARG A 175 10.00 3.45 -6.31
CA ARG A 175 9.37 4.75 -6.58
C ARG A 175 9.76 5.83 -5.56
N LYS A 176 9.88 5.44 -4.28
CA LYS A 176 10.33 6.36 -3.22
C LYS A 176 11.76 6.83 -3.49
N LEU A 177 12.67 5.91 -3.84
CA LEU A 177 14.07 6.23 -4.13
C LEU A 177 14.23 7.15 -5.34
N GLU A 178 13.40 6.99 -6.38
CA GLU A 178 13.38 7.91 -7.53
C GLU A 178 13.05 9.36 -7.10
N LEU A 179 12.02 9.53 -6.26
CA LEU A 179 11.60 10.85 -5.78
C LEU A 179 12.65 11.49 -4.86
N GLU A 180 13.25 10.72 -3.95
CA GLU A 180 14.34 11.20 -3.09
C GLU A 180 15.57 11.61 -3.92
N THR A 181 15.86 10.89 -5.02
CA THR A 181 16.97 11.23 -5.91
C THR A 181 16.71 12.51 -6.69
N LEU A 182 15.47 12.74 -7.13
CA LEU A 182 15.05 14.00 -7.76
C LEU A 182 15.18 15.20 -6.81
N GLN A 183 14.77 15.04 -5.55
CA GLN A 183 14.92 16.09 -4.52
C GLN A 183 16.38 16.49 -4.34
N ARG A 184 17.29 15.52 -4.20
CA ARG A 184 18.72 15.81 -4.02
C ARG A 184 19.32 16.55 -5.21
N LYS A 185 18.91 16.20 -6.43
CA LYS A 185 19.39 16.89 -7.64
C LYS A 185 18.91 18.34 -7.73
N LEU A 186 17.67 18.61 -7.32
CA LEU A 186 17.12 19.97 -7.29
C LEU A 186 17.70 20.85 -6.18
N GLN A 187 18.24 20.26 -5.11
CA GLN A 187 18.91 21.00 -4.02
C GLN A 187 20.40 21.27 -4.31
N GLN A 188 21.00 20.62 -5.31
CA GLN A 188 22.41 20.73 -5.65
C GLN A 188 22.69 21.56 -6.93
N GLY A 189 21.65 21.91 -7.69
CA GLY A 189 21.72 22.84 -8.83
C GLY A 189 21.12 24.18 -8.46
#